data_AF-A0A316YKV6-F1
#
_entry.id   AF-A0A316YKV6-F1
#
_cell.length_a   1.000
_cell.length_b   1.000
_cell.length_c   1.000
_cell.angle_alpha   90.00
_cell.angle_beta   90.00
_cell.angle_gamma   90.00
#
_symmetry.space_group_name_H-M   'P 1'
#
loop_
_entity.id
_entity.type
_entity.pdbx_description
1 polymer ?
#
loop_
_entity_poly.entity_id
_entity_poly.type
_entity_poly.pdbx_seq_one_letter_code
_entity_poly.pdbx_strand_id
1 'polypeptide(L)'
;MAKPGTARAIYESLSHIGSLWPKDPLRPEANFGQSVITAAERALTQQNQGQPGAALPPGGMSSQGVKTRVDPKQLRYRELVQEEVSVATAALSALQQIREGTASQRYPVPVPVLRPASNPEYYVRLARMLDRAKKGENVSLTMRERLRLFFTGKL
;
A
#
# COMPACT_ATOMS: atom_id res chain seq x y z
N MET A 1 23.28 16.33 10.51
CA MET A 1 22.09 16.59 9.66
C MET A 1 22.44 16.20 8.23
N ALA A 2 21.88 15.10 7.70
CA ALA A 2 22.18 14.64 6.34
C ALA A 2 21.54 15.58 5.32
N LYS A 3 22.27 15.97 4.26
CA LYS A 3 21.73 16.80 3.18
C LYS A 3 20.55 16.04 2.53
N PRO A 4 19.32 16.60 2.52
CA PRO A 4 18.13 15.91 2.00
C PRO A 4 18.15 15.67 0.48
N GLY A 5 19.21 16.08 -0.22
CA GLY A 5 19.39 15.85 -1.66
C GLY A 5 20.23 14.63 -2.05
N THR A 6 20.70 13.82 -1.09
CA THR A 6 21.50 12.63 -1.42
C THR A 6 20.60 11.40 -1.58
N ALA A 7 20.87 10.57 -2.61
CA ALA A 7 20.09 9.35 -2.89
C ALA A 7 19.99 8.41 -1.68
N ARG A 8 21.07 8.35 -0.90
CA ARG A 8 21.10 7.60 0.36
C ARG A 8 20.10 8.12 1.39
N ALA A 9 20.02 9.43 1.62
CA ALA A 9 19.10 10.00 2.62
C ALA A 9 17.62 9.77 2.23
N ILE A 10 17.32 9.86 0.93
CA ILE A 10 15.98 9.57 0.40
C ILE A 10 15.66 8.08 0.56
N TYR A 11 16.59 7.20 0.23
CA TYR A 11 16.44 5.75 0.44
C TYR A 11 16.20 5.40 1.91
N GLU A 12 17.02 5.95 2.83
CA GLU A 12 16.87 5.72 4.27
C GLU A 12 15.49 6.19 4.77
N SER A 13 14.99 7.31 4.25
CA SER A 13 13.67 7.82 4.62
C SER A 13 12.53 6.96 4.06
N LEU A 14 12.61 6.56 2.79
CA LEU A 14 11.62 5.69 2.15
C LEU A 14 11.60 4.29 2.78
N SER A 15 12.77 3.74 3.11
CA SER A 15 12.87 2.44 3.77
C SER A 15 12.35 2.50 5.21
N HIS A 16 12.62 3.58 5.94
CA HIS A 16 12.03 3.81 7.25
C HIS A 16 10.50 3.85 7.15
N ILE A 17 9.94 4.65 6.24
CA ILE A 17 8.50 4.73 6.01
C ILE A 17 7.92 3.35 5.63
N GLY A 18 8.54 2.63 4.70
CA GLY A 18 8.12 1.31 4.26
C GLY A 18 8.12 0.28 5.40
N SER A 19 9.10 0.33 6.31
CA SER A 19 9.15 -0.57 7.47
C SER A 19 8.05 -0.31 8.51
N LEU A 20 7.51 0.90 8.55
CA LEU A 20 6.40 1.27 9.44
C LEU A 20 5.03 0.90 8.86
N TRP A 21 4.97 0.41 7.62
CA TRP A 21 3.71 0.07 6.99
C TRP A 21 3.14 -1.24 7.57
N PRO A 22 1.85 -1.28 7.95
CA PRO A 22 1.25 -2.48 8.50
C PRO A 22 1.18 -3.60 7.45
N LYS A 23 1.31 -4.84 7.91
CA LYS A 23 1.07 -6.03 7.08
C LYS A 23 -0.43 -6.14 6.77
N ASP A 24 -0.77 -6.37 5.50
CA ASP A 24 -2.16 -6.56 5.09
C ASP A 24 -2.65 -7.95 5.56
N PRO A 25 -3.62 -8.03 6.49
CA PRO A 25 -4.11 -9.31 6.98
C PRO A 25 -5.01 -10.05 5.97
N LEU A 26 -5.59 -9.34 5.00
CA LEU A 26 -6.47 -9.92 4.00
C LEU A 26 -5.69 -10.51 2.83
N ARG A 27 -4.47 -10.02 2.62
CA ARG A 27 -3.55 -10.44 1.56
C ARG A 27 -2.17 -10.68 2.19
N PRO A 28 -1.98 -11.80 2.90
CA PRO A 28 -0.73 -12.08 3.59
C PRO A 28 0.50 -12.14 2.66
N GLU A 29 0.28 -12.40 1.38
CA GLU A 29 1.25 -12.35 0.30
C GLU A 29 1.61 -10.93 -0.14
N ALA A 30 0.75 -9.94 0.11
CA ALA A 30 0.96 -8.55 -0.27
C ALA A 30 1.58 -7.74 0.88
N ASN A 31 2.80 -7.25 0.66
CA ASN A 31 3.46 -6.34 1.58
C ASN A 31 3.83 -5.04 0.88
N PHE A 32 2.97 -4.03 1.03
CA PHE A 32 3.18 -2.72 0.41
C PHE A 32 4.48 -2.07 0.90
N GLY A 33 4.80 -2.16 2.20
CA GLY A 33 6.05 -1.64 2.75
C GLY A 33 7.29 -2.21 2.05
N GLN A 34 7.29 -3.52 1.79
CA GLN A 34 8.36 -4.18 1.04
C GLN A 34 8.42 -3.76 -0.43
N SER A 35 7.27 -3.51 -1.06
CA SER A 35 7.23 -3.00 -2.43
C SER A 35 7.85 -1.60 -2.52
N VAL A 36 7.62 -0.73 -1.53
CA VAL A 36 8.23 0.61 -1.45
C VAL A 36 9.73 0.51 -1.26
N ILE A 37 10.21 -0.34 -0.34
CA ILE A 37 11.65 -0.56 -0.10
C ILE A 37 12.34 -1.06 -1.39
N THR A 38 11.74 -2.06 -2.04
CA THR A 38 12.28 -2.66 -3.26
C THR A 38 12.30 -1.67 -4.41
N ALA A 39 11.24 -0.85 -4.56
CA ALA A 39 11.18 0.19 -5.57
C ALA A 39 12.23 1.28 -5.32
N ALA A 40 12.40 1.72 -4.07
CA ALA A 40 13.41 2.70 -3.69
C ALA A 40 14.84 2.17 -3.95
N GLU A 41 15.10 0.91 -3.63
CA GLU A 41 16.38 0.27 -3.90
C GLU A 41 16.68 0.24 -5.41
N ARG A 42 15.71 -0.19 -6.23
CA ARG A 42 15.87 -0.23 -7.70
C ARG A 42 16.07 1.15 -8.31
N ALA A 43 15.38 2.17 -7.80
CA ALA A 43 15.44 3.52 -8.36
C ALA A 43 16.71 4.29 -7.94
N LEU A 44 17.22 4.04 -6.73
CA LEU A 44 18.28 4.86 -6.12
C LEU A 44 19.66 4.19 -6.13
N THR A 45 19.77 2.94 -6.58
CA THR A 45 21.04 2.22 -6.69
C THR A 45 21.54 2.17 -8.14
N GLN A 46 22.86 2.09 -8.33
CA GLN A 46 23.50 2.14 -9.65
C GLN A 46 23.28 0.87 -10.50
N GLN A 47 22.59 -0.16 -9.98
CA GLN A 47 22.60 -1.50 -10.55
C GLN A 47 21.63 -1.72 -11.73
N ASN A 48 20.99 -0.67 -12.27
CA ASN A 48 20.04 -0.85 -13.38
C ASN A 48 19.92 0.37 -14.33
N GLN A 49 21.03 0.86 -14.89
CA GLN A 49 21.02 1.81 -16.03
C GLN A 49 20.68 1.10 -17.36
N GLY A 50 19.61 0.31 -17.39
CA GLY A 50 19.20 -0.50 -18.56
C GLY A 50 17.71 -0.45 -18.90
N GLN A 51 16.90 0.39 -18.24
CA GLN A 51 15.50 0.59 -18.62
C GLN A 51 15.11 2.07 -18.58
N PRO A 52 15.06 2.76 -19.73
CA PRO A 52 14.41 4.04 -19.84
C PRO A 52 12.89 3.79 -19.81
N GLY A 53 12.23 4.39 -18.83
CA GLY A 53 10.78 4.33 -18.70
C GLY A 53 10.36 3.64 -17.41
N ALA A 54 9.59 4.37 -16.63
CA ALA A 54 8.68 3.83 -15.64
C ALA A 54 7.69 2.85 -16.32
N ALA A 55 8.16 1.66 -16.69
CA ALA A 55 7.28 0.55 -16.98
C ALA A 55 6.63 0.19 -15.65
N LEU A 56 5.37 0.62 -15.51
CA LEU A 56 4.40 -0.02 -14.63
C LEU A 56 4.68 -1.53 -14.65
N PRO A 57 4.70 -2.21 -13.49
CA PRO A 57 4.93 -3.65 -13.46
C PRO A 57 3.95 -4.29 -14.47
N PRO A 58 4.43 -5.12 -15.43
CA PRO A 58 3.53 -5.83 -16.32
C PRO A 58 2.57 -6.60 -15.44
N GLY A 59 1.26 -6.51 -15.73
CA GLY A 59 0.13 -6.94 -14.90
C GLY A 59 0.27 -8.32 -14.25
N GLY A 60 1.08 -8.39 -13.21
CA GLY A 60 1.36 -9.56 -12.40
C GLY A 60 1.04 -9.18 -10.97
N MET A 61 -0.22 -9.39 -10.60
CA MET A 61 -0.67 -9.40 -9.21
C MET A 61 -0.06 -10.63 -8.53
N SER A 62 1.25 -10.65 -8.35
CA SER A 62 1.94 -11.59 -7.46
C SER A 62 3.15 -10.90 -6.88
N SER A 63 2.95 -10.27 -5.73
CA SER A 63 4.01 -9.93 -4.78
C SER A 63 4.60 -11.20 -4.16
N GLN A 64 5.05 -12.13 -5.01
CA GLN A 64 5.65 -13.38 -4.58
C GLN A 64 7.02 -13.04 -4.00
N GLY A 65 7.02 -12.78 -2.69
CA GLY A 65 8.15 -12.56 -1.80
C GLY A 65 9.48 -12.27 -2.48
N VAL A 66 9.68 -11.03 -2.94
CA VAL A 66 11.04 -10.55 -3.22
C VAL A 66 11.77 -10.54 -1.88
N LYS A 67 12.68 -11.49 -1.68
CA LYS A 67 13.61 -11.51 -0.55
C LYS A 67 14.63 -10.39 -0.80
N THR A 68 14.29 -9.15 -0.48
CA THR A 68 15.25 -8.05 -0.43
C THR A 68 16.13 -8.26 0.81
N ARG A 69 17.14 -9.13 0.65
CA ARG A 69 18.28 -9.23 1.56
C ARG A 69 19.50 -8.72 0.81
N VAL A 70 19.45 -7.46 0.40
CA VAL A 70 20.67 -6.74 0.06
C VAL A 70 21.03 -5.93 1.29
N ASP A 71 22.20 -6.20 1.86
CA ASP A 71 22.65 -5.48 3.04
C ASP A 71 22.79 -3.98 2.69
N PRO A 72 22.12 -3.06 3.40
CA PRO A 72 22.08 -1.64 3.04
C PRO A 72 23.46 -0.96 3.05
N LYS A 73 24.45 -1.62 3.68
CA LYS A 73 25.86 -1.20 3.70
C LYS A 73 26.59 -1.46 2.37
N GLN A 74 26.08 -2.36 1.53
CA GLN A 74 26.69 -2.73 0.24
C GLN A 74 26.05 -1.98 -0.95
N LEU A 75 24.97 -1.24 -0.70
CA LEU A 75 24.26 -0.50 -1.74
C LEU A 75 25.13 0.65 -2.26
N ARG A 76 25.39 0.63 -3.58
CA ARG A 76 26.01 1.75 -4.30
C ARG A 76 24.92 2.69 -4.80
N TYR A 77 24.85 3.87 -4.18
CA TYR A 77 23.85 4.88 -4.50
C TYR A 77 24.20 5.65 -5.77
N ARG A 78 23.21 5.92 -6.61
CA ARG A 78 23.34 6.77 -7.80
C ARG A 78 23.36 8.24 -7.40
N GLU A 79 24.08 9.08 -8.14
CA GLU A 79 23.95 10.53 -8.02
C GLU A 79 22.67 10.99 -8.73
N LEU A 80 21.77 11.63 -7.99
CA LEU A 80 20.50 12.12 -8.50
C LEU A 80 20.67 13.50 -9.11
N VAL A 81 19.98 13.73 -10.22
CA VAL A 81 19.80 15.09 -10.77
C VAL A 81 18.82 15.86 -9.88
N GLN A 82 18.95 17.19 -9.82
CA GLN A 82 18.08 18.05 -8.99
C GLN A 82 16.58 17.82 -9.24
N GLU A 83 16.20 17.55 -10.49
CA GLU A 83 14.81 17.21 -10.85
C GLU A 83 14.36 15.89 -10.21
N GLU A 84 15.19 14.84 -10.28
CA GLU A 84 14.91 13.53 -9.65
C GLU A 84 14.80 13.69 -8.12
N VAL A 85 15.62 14.55 -7.51
CA VAL A 85 15.52 14.89 -6.08
C VAL A 85 14.17 15.51 -5.75
N SER A 86 13.69 16.46 -6.56
CA SER A 86 12.39 17.11 -6.34
C SER A 86 11.21 16.13 -6.45
N VAL A 87 11.27 15.22 -7.43
CA VAL A 87 10.24 14.18 -7.63
C VAL A 87 10.26 13.18 -6.48
N ALA A 88 11.45 12.74 -6.06
CA ALA A 88 11.59 11.77 -4.99
C ALA A 88 11.17 12.33 -3.62
N THR A 89 11.45 13.61 -3.35
CA THR A 89 10.98 14.29 -2.13
C THR A 89 9.47 14.49 -2.14
N ALA A 90 8.87 14.83 -3.30
CA ALA A 90 7.42 14.88 -3.45
C ALA A 90 6.78 13.50 -3.19
N ALA A 91 7.35 12.42 -3.74
CA ALA A 91 6.86 11.06 -3.52
C ALA A 91 6.94 10.65 -2.05
N LEU A 92 8.04 11.00 -1.35
CA LEU A 92 8.19 10.77 0.08
C LEU A 92 7.11 11.51 0.88
N SER A 93 6.86 12.78 0.57
CA SER A 93 5.81 13.57 1.24
C SER A 93 4.41 12.99 1.01
N ALA A 94 4.12 12.50 -0.21
CA ALA A 94 2.86 11.84 -0.53
C ALA A 94 2.68 10.54 0.26
N LEU A 95 3.72 9.72 0.38
CA LEU A 95 3.68 8.50 1.20
C LEU A 95 3.44 8.82 2.68
N GLN A 96 4.06 9.87 3.21
CA GLN A 96 3.79 10.32 4.59
C GLN A 96 2.32 10.71 4.77
N GLN A 97 1.77 11.52 3.86
CA GLN A 97 0.37 11.93 3.91
C GLN A 97 -0.62 10.77 3.84
N ILE A 98 -0.33 9.75 3.01
CA ILE A 98 -1.15 8.53 2.91
C ILE A 98 -1.10 7.77 4.23
N ARG A 99 0.09 7.60 4.82
CA ARG A 99 0.27 6.90 6.10
C ARG A 99 -0.49 7.58 7.23
N GLU A 100 -0.43 8.91 7.27
CA GLU A 100 -1.09 9.74 8.28
C GLU A 100 -2.60 9.84 8.07
N GLY A 101 -3.12 9.32 6.95
CA GLY A 101 -4.55 9.33 6.66
C GLY A 101 -5.11 10.73 6.36
N THR A 102 -4.25 11.66 5.90
CA THR A 102 -4.62 13.06 5.65
C THR A 102 -5.80 13.17 4.68
N ALA A 103 -5.86 12.30 3.68
CA ALA A 103 -6.95 12.27 2.70
C ALA A 103 -8.31 11.95 3.36
N SER A 104 -8.33 10.99 4.28
CA SER A 104 -9.56 10.62 5.02
C SER A 104 -10.00 11.73 5.99
N GLN A 105 -9.05 12.50 6.54
CA GLN A 105 -9.35 13.66 7.38
C GLN A 105 -9.89 14.83 6.55
N ARG A 106 -9.29 15.09 5.38
CA ARG A 106 -9.65 16.21 4.51
C ARG A 106 -11.00 16.01 3.81
N TYR A 107 -11.33 14.76 3.49
CA TYR A 107 -12.58 14.39 2.81
C TYR A 107 -13.31 13.32 3.63
N PRO A 108 -13.98 13.70 4.73
CA PRO A 108 -14.72 12.74 5.54
C PRO A 108 -15.89 12.18 4.73
N VAL A 109 -16.05 10.86 4.76
CA VAL A 109 -17.16 10.19 4.08
C VAL A 109 -18.45 10.46 4.86
N PRO A 110 -19.48 11.05 4.23
CA PRO A 110 -20.72 11.38 4.93
C PRO A 110 -21.49 10.11 5.31
N VAL A 111 -22.12 10.12 6.49
CA VAL A 111 -22.83 8.97 7.08
C VAL A 111 -23.87 8.32 6.15
N PRO A 112 -24.63 9.06 5.32
CA PRO A 112 -25.58 8.45 4.37
C PRO A 112 -24.92 7.52 3.34
N VAL A 113 -23.66 7.77 2.97
CA VAL A 113 -22.91 6.88 2.05
C VAL A 113 -22.55 5.56 2.74
N LEU A 114 -22.34 5.59 4.07
CA LEU A 114 -22.07 4.39 4.87
C LEU A 114 -23.33 3.58 5.18
N ARG A 115 -24.52 4.12 4.91
CA ARG A 115 -25.82 3.48 5.17
C ARG A 115 -26.78 3.73 4.01
N PRO A 116 -26.59 3.04 2.87
CA PRO A 116 -27.44 3.23 1.72
C PRO A 116 -28.89 2.87 2.07
N ALA A 117 -29.86 3.62 1.55
CA ALA A 117 -31.27 3.42 1.84
C ALA A 117 -31.78 2.02 1.49
N SER A 118 -31.17 1.35 0.50
CA SER A 118 -31.50 -0.02 0.09
C SER A 118 -31.06 -1.08 1.10
N ASN A 119 -29.99 -0.84 1.86
CA ASN A 119 -29.49 -1.77 2.88
C ASN A 119 -28.62 -1.04 3.92
N PRO A 120 -29.22 -0.53 5.02
CA PRO A 120 -28.50 0.23 6.03
C PRO A 120 -27.44 -0.60 6.78
N GLU A 121 -27.55 -1.93 6.79
CA GLU A 121 -26.66 -2.85 7.50
C GLU A 121 -25.51 -3.39 6.64
N TYR A 122 -25.43 -3.02 5.36
CA TYR A 122 -24.48 -3.60 4.41
C TYR A 122 -23.01 -3.44 4.85
N TYR A 123 -22.57 -2.20 5.09
CA TYR A 123 -21.18 -1.92 5.46
C TYR A 123 -20.83 -2.41 6.88
N VAL A 124 -21.80 -2.44 7.80
CA VAL A 124 -21.62 -3.02 9.14
C VAL A 124 -21.33 -4.52 9.04
N ARG A 125 -22.08 -5.23 8.19
CA ARG A 125 -21.84 -6.65 7.93
C ARG A 125 -20.49 -6.89 7.26
N LEU A 126 -20.15 -6.05 6.27
CA LEU A 126 -18.87 -6.12 5.57
C LEU A 126 -17.69 -5.96 6.53
N ALA A 127 -17.74 -4.96 7.42
CA ALA A 127 -16.73 -4.75 8.45
C ALA A 127 -16.55 -5.99 9.35
N ARG A 128 -17.65 -6.60 9.81
CA ARG A 128 -17.59 -7.85 10.59
C ARG A 128 -17.01 -9.03 9.81
N MET A 129 -17.25 -9.10 8.50
CA MET A 129 -16.66 -10.14 7.64
C MET A 129 -15.16 -9.92 7.47
N LEU A 130 -14.73 -8.67 7.29
CA LEU A 130 -13.31 -8.29 7.22
C LEU A 130 -12.57 -8.62 8.52
N ASP A 131 -13.17 -8.34 9.68
CA ASP A 131 -12.57 -8.68 10.98
C ASP A 131 -12.43 -10.20 11.19
N ARG A 132 -13.39 -10.98 10.69
CA ARG A 132 -13.32 -12.46 10.71
C ARG A 132 -12.25 -12.99 9.76
N ALA A 133 -12.15 -12.45 8.54
CA ALA A 133 -11.09 -12.77 7.60
C ALA A 133 -9.70 -12.51 8.20
N LYS A 134 -9.52 -11.35 8.85
CA LYS A 134 -8.28 -10.98 9.54
C LYS A 134 -7.89 -11.98 10.64
N LYS A 135 -8.87 -12.62 11.30
CA LYS A 135 -8.64 -13.66 12.31
C LYS A 135 -8.37 -15.04 11.71
N GLY A 136 -8.38 -15.19 10.38
CA GLY A 136 -8.20 -16.47 9.70
C GLY A 136 -9.46 -17.33 9.66
N GLU A 137 -10.64 -16.76 9.97
CA GLU A 137 -11.92 -17.47 9.90
C GLU A 137 -12.43 -17.52 8.45
N ASN A 138 -13.12 -18.60 8.08
CA ASN A 138 -13.62 -18.78 6.72
C ASN A 138 -14.77 -17.79 6.43
N VAL A 139 -14.59 -16.94 5.41
CA VAL A 139 -15.51 -15.83 5.07
C VAL A 139 -16.51 -16.21 3.97
N SER A 140 -16.56 -17.49 3.60
CA SER A 140 -17.59 -17.96 2.66
C SER A 140 -18.98 -17.79 3.27
N LEU A 141 -19.76 -16.85 2.72
CA LEU A 141 -21.19 -16.74 3.01
C LEU A 141 -21.84 -18.09 2.70
N THR A 142 -22.48 -18.66 3.71
CA THR A 142 -23.22 -19.92 3.54
C THR A 142 -24.31 -19.74 2.48
N MET A 143 -24.67 -20.80 1.75
CA MET A 143 -25.72 -20.73 0.70
C MET A 143 -27.03 -20.12 1.23
N ARG A 144 -27.35 -20.37 2.51
CA ARG A 144 -28.51 -19.81 3.21
C ARG A 144 -28.41 -18.29 3.44
N GLU A 145 -27.21 -17.78 3.75
CA GLU A 145 -26.96 -16.34 3.88
C GLU A 145 -26.96 -15.64 2.53
N ARG A 146 -26.41 -16.29 1.49
CA ARG A 146 -26.50 -15.79 0.10
C ARG A 146 -27.97 -15.65 -0.32
N LEU A 147 -28.81 -16.66 -0.06
CA LEU A 147 -30.24 -16.59 -0.36
C LEU A 147 -30.92 -15.43 0.40
N ARG A 148 -30.63 -15.25 1.68
CA ARG A 148 -31.21 -14.16 2.49
C ARG A 148 -30.83 -12.77 1.96
N LEU A 149 -29.65 -12.60 1.36
CA LEU A 149 -29.20 -11.33 0.76
C LEU A 149 -29.98 -10.95 -0.50
N PHE A 150 -30.48 -11.93 -1.26
CA PHE A 150 -31.29 -11.68 -2.46
C PHE A 150 -32.78 -11.49 -2.16
N PHE A 151 -33.29 -12.06 -1.07
CA PHE A 151 -34.73 -12.07 -0.75
C PHE A 151 -35.12 -11.18 0.46
N THR A 152 -34.24 -10.31 0.97
CA THR A 152 -34.56 -9.34 2.05
C THR A 152 -35.00 -7.96 1.55
N GLY A 153 -35.70 -7.93 0.42
CA GLY A 153 -36.47 -6.78 -0.04
C GLY A 153 -37.94 -7.16 -0.24
N LYS A 154 -38.76 -6.94 0.80
CA LYS A 154 -40.24 -7.01 0.83
C LYS A 154 -40.95 -8.31 0.42
N LEU A 155 -41.61 -8.93 1.40
CA LEU A 155 -43.08 -9.02 1.44
C LEU A 155 -43.53 -8.34 2.73
#